data_AF-A0A925XWC9-F1
#
_entry.id   AF-A0A925XWC9-F1
#
_cell.length_a   1.000
_cell.length_b   1.000
_cell.length_c   1.000
_cell.angle_alpha   90.00
_cell.angle_beta   90.00
_cell.angle_gamma   90.00
#
_symmetry.space_group_name_H-M   'P 1'
#
loop_
_entity.id
_entity.type
_entity.pdbx_description
1 polymer ?
#
loop_
_entity_poly.entity_id
_entity_poly.type
_entity_poly.pdbx_seq_one_letter_code
_entity_poly.pdbx_strand_id
1 'polypeptide(L)'
;KNINFYDDPSLHQSIVPFVISSLKAQHGAGLRSDRCIVLGTGKLKTFTEREVRQTMGYEHIVYLEHPRFIMQYRRKHIQMYVDKYLDAIRGMMNPF
;
A
#
# COMPACT_ATOMS: atom_id res chain seq x y z
N LYS A 1 9.75 20.81 -4.65
CA LYS A 1 8.32 20.37 -4.51
C LYS A 1 8.33 18.85 -4.45
N ASN A 2 7.65 18.23 -3.48
CA ASN A 2 7.56 16.77 -3.39
C ASN A 2 6.32 16.28 -4.18
N ILE A 3 6.44 15.18 -4.91
CA ILE A 3 5.36 14.59 -5.72
C ILE A 3 5.30 13.08 -5.48
N ASN A 4 4.12 12.49 -5.66
CA ASN A 4 4.01 11.04 -5.75
C ASN A 4 4.32 10.59 -7.18
N PHE A 5 4.75 9.33 -7.33
CA PHE A 5 5.09 8.76 -8.63
C PHE A 5 3.90 8.67 -9.60
N TYR A 6 2.65 8.75 -9.10
CA TYR A 6 1.42 8.75 -9.89
C TYR A 6 0.84 10.15 -10.15
N ASP A 7 1.58 11.21 -9.79
CA ASP A 7 1.15 12.59 -10.04
C ASP A 7 1.56 13.07 -11.44
N ASP A 8 2.59 12.45 -12.04
CA ASP A 8 3.01 12.68 -13.43
C ASP A 8 2.93 11.37 -14.24
N PRO A 9 2.25 11.33 -15.40
CA PRO A 9 2.11 10.11 -16.20
C PRO A 9 3.43 9.54 -16.74
N SER A 10 4.40 10.39 -17.09
CA SER A 10 5.70 9.93 -17.63
C SER A 10 6.53 9.28 -16.53
N LEU A 11 6.55 9.89 -15.34
CA LEU A 11 7.16 9.31 -14.15
C LEU A 11 6.49 8.00 -13.77
N HIS A 12 5.14 7.96 -13.79
CA HIS A 12 4.40 6.76 -13.48
C HIS A 12 4.83 5.59 -14.38
N GLN A 13 4.81 5.80 -15.70
CA GLN A 13 5.17 4.76 -16.67
C GLN A 13 6.62 4.29 -16.53
N SER A 14 7.56 5.22 -16.32
CA SER A 14 8.98 4.91 -16.24
C SER A 14 9.37 4.21 -14.93
N ILE A 15 8.67 4.47 -13.83
CA ILE A 15 9.03 3.93 -12.50
C ILE A 15 8.37 2.58 -12.20
N VAL A 16 7.27 2.20 -12.87
CA VAL A 16 6.58 0.92 -12.61
C VAL A 16 7.55 -0.28 -12.65
N PRO A 17 8.43 -0.44 -13.67
CA PRO A 17 9.36 -1.57 -13.71
C PRO A 17 10.29 -1.62 -12.48
N PHE A 18 10.75 -0.47 -12.00
CA PHE A 18 11.57 -0.36 -10.80
C PHE A 18 10.81 -0.71 -9.53
N VAL A 19 9.54 -0.28 -9.41
CA VAL A 19 8.68 -0.63 -8.28
C VAL A 19 8.49 -2.15 -8.23
N ILE A 20 8.18 -2.78 -9.35
CA ILE A 20 7.98 -4.23 -9.43
C ILE A 20 9.27 -4.99 -9.10
N SER A 21 10.43 -4.58 -9.63
CA SER A 21 11.70 -5.24 -9.32
C SER A 21 12.07 -5.12 -7.83
N SER A 22 11.80 -3.96 -7.23
CA SER A 22 12.02 -3.72 -5.80
C SER A 22 11.13 -4.61 -4.92
N LEU A 23 9.85 -4.74 -5.26
CA LEU A 23 8.93 -5.63 -4.54
C LEU A 23 9.35 -7.10 -4.67
N LYS A 24 9.78 -7.53 -5.86
CA LYS A 24 10.33 -8.89 -6.07
C LYS A 24 11.57 -9.15 -5.23
N ALA A 25 12.48 -8.17 -5.15
CA ALA A 25 13.67 -8.29 -4.31
C ALA A 25 13.31 -8.42 -2.82
N GLN A 26 12.31 -7.66 -2.35
CA GLN A 26 11.81 -7.76 -0.97
C GLN A 26 11.18 -9.14 -0.69
N HIS A 27 10.37 -9.67 -1.61
CA HIS A 27 9.83 -11.03 -1.49
C HIS A 27 10.96 -12.08 -1.44
N GLY A 28 11.97 -11.94 -2.31
CA GLY A 28 13.16 -12.82 -2.30
C GLY A 28 13.96 -12.76 -1.00
N ALA A 29 13.83 -11.68 -0.23
CA ALA A 29 14.43 -11.51 1.09
C ALA A 29 13.59 -12.09 2.24
N GLY A 30 12.52 -12.83 1.94
CA GLY A 30 11.68 -13.52 2.93
C GLY A 30 10.45 -12.74 3.40
N LEU A 31 10.09 -11.64 2.73
CA LEU A 31 8.79 -11.01 2.97
C LEU A 31 7.66 -11.90 2.46
N ARG A 32 6.55 -11.91 3.20
CA ARG A 32 5.32 -12.61 2.80
C ARG A 32 4.76 -12.03 1.51
N SER A 33 4.40 -12.92 0.58
CA SER A 33 3.80 -12.56 -0.71
C SER A 33 2.29 -12.77 -0.77
N ASP A 34 1.69 -13.41 0.24
CA ASP A 34 0.26 -13.73 0.25
C ASP A 34 -0.60 -12.59 0.79
N ARG A 35 0.00 -11.68 1.59
CA ARG A 35 -0.71 -10.57 2.25
C ARG A 35 0.03 -9.25 2.12
N CYS A 36 -0.72 -8.16 1.93
CA CYS A 36 -0.17 -6.81 1.86
C CYS A 36 -1.09 -5.78 2.54
N ILE A 37 -0.50 -4.85 3.29
CA ILE A 37 -1.19 -3.65 3.75
C ILE A 37 -0.68 -2.47 2.92
N VAL A 38 -1.60 -1.74 2.28
CA VAL A 38 -1.29 -0.57 1.46
C VAL A 38 -1.80 0.69 2.15
N LEU A 39 -0.87 1.61 2.43
CA LEU A 39 -1.17 2.90 3.05
C LEU A 39 -1.56 3.92 1.98
N GLY A 40 -2.79 3.84 1.51
CA GLY A 40 -3.36 4.79 0.56
C GLY A 40 -4.61 4.21 -0.09
N THR A 41 -5.74 4.88 0.10
CA THR A 41 -7.04 4.45 -0.43
C THR A 41 -7.42 5.10 -1.78
N GLY A 42 -6.62 6.08 -2.23
CA GLY A 42 -6.82 6.80 -3.50
C GLY A 42 -6.04 6.16 -4.66
N LYS A 43 -5.29 6.99 -5.41
CA LYS A 43 -4.51 6.55 -6.59
C LYS A 43 -3.58 5.36 -6.33
N LEU A 44 -3.01 5.26 -5.13
CA LEU A 44 -2.15 4.14 -4.76
C LEU A 44 -2.91 2.80 -4.77
N LYS A 45 -4.17 2.78 -4.30
CA LYS A 45 -5.03 1.59 -4.40
C LYS A 45 -5.20 1.17 -5.85
N THR A 46 -5.57 2.11 -6.72
CA THR A 46 -5.75 1.85 -8.15
C THR A 46 -4.48 1.31 -8.81
N PHE A 47 -3.32 1.89 -8.48
CA PHE A 47 -2.02 1.41 -8.95
C PHE A 47 -1.74 -0.02 -8.46
N THR A 48 -1.94 -0.30 -7.17
CA THR A 48 -1.71 -1.63 -6.62
C THR A 48 -2.57 -2.68 -7.30
N GLU A 49 -3.87 -2.42 -7.47
CA GLU A 49 -4.78 -3.38 -8.10
C GLU A 49 -4.42 -3.65 -9.56
N ARG A 50 -3.92 -2.65 -10.30
CA ARG A 50 -3.58 -2.77 -11.72
C ARG A 50 -2.22 -3.39 -11.97
N GLU A 51 -1.19 -2.88 -11.29
CA GLU A 51 0.21 -3.19 -11.64
C GLU A 51 0.84 -4.23 -10.71
N VAL A 52 0.41 -4.24 -9.45
CA VAL A 52 1.13 -4.95 -8.38
C VAL A 52 0.44 -6.26 -8.00
N ARG A 53 -0.88 -6.25 -7.78
CA ARG A 53 -1.60 -7.37 -7.16
C ARG A 53 -1.38 -8.69 -7.87
N GLN A 54 -1.63 -8.72 -9.17
CA GLN A 54 -1.46 -9.92 -9.98
C GLN A 54 0.01 -10.31 -10.13
N THR A 55 0.87 -9.33 -10.42
CA THR A 55 2.32 -9.54 -10.61
C THR A 55 3.01 -10.12 -9.39
N MET A 56 2.59 -9.70 -8.19
CA MET A 56 3.19 -10.11 -6.92
C MET A 56 2.47 -11.29 -6.26
N GLY A 57 1.28 -11.66 -6.74
CA GLY A 57 0.52 -12.79 -6.21
C GLY A 57 -0.14 -12.54 -4.85
N TYR A 58 -0.49 -11.28 -4.53
CA TYR A 58 -1.14 -10.98 -3.26
C TYR A 58 -2.60 -11.48 -3.25
N GLU A 59 -2.87 -12.46 -2.38
CA GLU A 59 -4.21 -13.01 -2.17
C GLU A 59 -5.08 -12.04 -1.35
N HIS A 60 -4.50 -11.49 -0.28
CA HIS A 60 -5.19 -10.57 0.63
C HIS A 60 -4.51 -9.21 0.68
N ILE A 61 -5.24 -8.16 0.29
CA ILE A 61 -4.79 -6.77 0.41
C ILE A 61 -5.76 -5.98 1.28
N VAL A 62 -5.22 -5.26 2.27
CA VAL A 62 -5.99 -4.28 3.05
C VAL A 62 -5.49 -2.88 2.73
N TYR A 63 -6.42 -2.00 2.38
CA TYR A 63 -6.14 -0.59 2.09
C TYR A 63 -6.52 0.28 3.29
N LEU A 64 -5.55 1.07 3.76
CA LEU A 64 -5.73 2.01 4.87
C LEU A 64 -5.49 3.43 4.41
N GLU A 65 -6.19 4.40 4.98
CA GLU A 65 -5.98 5.81 4.68
C GLU A 65 -4.56 6.23 5.05
N HIS A 66 -3.84 6.87 4.14
CA HIS A 66 -2.45 7.24 4.36
C HIS A 66 -2.27 8.16 5.59
N PRO A 67 -1.24 7.99 6.44
CA PRO A 67 -1.03 8.81 7.64
C PRO A 67 -1.02 10.33 7.36
N ARG A 68 -0.39 10.76 6.25
CA ARG A 68 -0.46 12.15 5.76
C ARG A 68 -1.90 12.67 5.63
N PHE A 69 -2.80 11.90 5.03
CA PHE A 69 -4.20 12.31 4.90
C PHE A 69 -4.88 12.43 6.27
N ILE A 70 -4.65 11.46 7.15
CA ILE A 70 -5.23 11.46 8.50
C ILE A 70 -4.77 12.69 9.26
N MET A 71 -3.47 12.96 9.29
CA MET A 71 -2.89 14.08 10.04
C MET A 71 -3.30 15.45 9.49
N GLN A 72 -3.50 15.56 8.17
CA GLN A 72 -3.88 16.82 7.54
C GLN A 72 -5.37 17.12 7.63
N TYR A 73 -6.23 16.12 7.44
CA TYR A 73 -7.66 16.34 7.24
C TYR A 73 -8.55 15.70 8.30
N ARG A 74 -8.05 14.70 9.03
CA ARG A 74 -8.84 13.88 9.97
C ARG A 74 -8.22 13.81 11.37
N ARG A 75 -7.40 14.80 11.75
CA ARG A 75 -6.64 14.82 13.01
C ARG A 75 -7.50 14.56 14.26
N LYS A 76 -8.74 15.08 14.28
CA LYS A 76 -9.70 14.89 15.40
C LYS A 76 -10.12 13.42 15.61
N HIS A 77 -9.90 12.55 14.62
CA HIS A 77 -10.29 11.14 14.64
C HIS A 77 -9.08 10.20 14.69
N ILE A 78 -7.90 10.67 15.10
CA ILE A 78 -6.67 9.88 15.05
C ILE A 78 -6.80 8.53 15.77
N GLN A 79 -7.46 8.48 16.93
CA GLN A 79 -7.62 7.23 17.69
C GLN A 79 -8.41 6.19 16.91
N MET A 80 -9.51 6.58 16.24
CA MET A 80 -10.28 5.70 15.36
C MET A 80 -9.41 5.09 14.27
N TYR A 81 -8.51 5.88 13.66
CA TYR A 81 -7.61 5.36 12.64
C TYR A 81 -6.51 4.46 13.22
N VAL A 82 -6.00 4.76 14.42
CA VAL A 82 -5.07 3.88 15.13
C VAL A 82 -5.73 2.51 15.37
N ASP A 83 -6.96 2.49 15.89
CA ASP A 83 -7.71 1.26 16.14
C ASP A 83 -7.92 0.48 14.83
N LYS A 84 -8.33 1.16 13.75
CA LYS A 84 -8.47 0.57 12.41
C LYS A 84 -7.16 -0.06 11.90
N TYR A 85 -6.02 0.60 12.11
CA TYR A 85 -4.71 0.07 11.73
C TYR A 85 -4.35 -1.18 12.54
N LEU A 86 -4.58 -1.16 13.85
CA LEU A 86 -4.33 -2.30 14.74
C LEU A 86 -5.18 -3.50 14.34
N ASP A 87 -6.47 -3.29 14.04
CA ASP A 87 -7.36 -4.37 13.62
C ASP A 87 -6.95 -4.97 12.28
N ALA A 88 -6.54 -4.13 11.32
CA ALA A 88 -5.99 -4.61 10.05
C ALA A 88 -4.72 -5.46 10.25
N ILE A 89 -3.79 -5.01 11.08
CA ILE A 89 -2.55 -5.74 11.36
C ILE A 89 -2.86 -7.08 12.05
N ARG A 90 -3.72 -7.07 13.07
CA ARG A 90 -4.15 -8.30 13.77
C ARG A 90 -4.81 -9.29 12.82
N GLY A 91 -5.70 -8.81 11.94
CA GLY A 91 -6.34 -9.64 10.91
C GLY A 91 -5.33 -10.27 9.94
N MET A 92 -4.23 -9.58 9.63
CA MET A 92 -3.18 -10.11 8.77
C MET A 92 -2.25 -11.13 9.45
N MET A 93 -2.18 -11.15 10.79
CA MET A 93 -1.33 -12.07 11.54
C MET A 93 -1.94 -13.46 11.71
N ASN A 94 -3.26 -13.58 11.77
CA ASN A 94 -3.92 -14.86 11.99
C ASN A 94 -4.04 -15.67 10.68
N PRO A 95 -3.73 -16.98 10.67
CA PRO A 95 -4.10 -17.84 9.56
C PRO A 95 -5.63 -17.86 9.46
N PHE A 96 -6.16 -17.69 8.24
CA PHE A 96 -7.59 -17.90 7.97
C PHE A 96 -7.87 -19.41 7.94
#